data_AF-A0AAN7CJZ0-F1
#
_entry.id   AF-A0AAN7CJZ0-F1
#
_cell.length_a   1.000
_cell.length_b   1.000
_cell.length_c   1.000
_cell.angle_alpha   90.00
_cell.angle_beta   90.00
_cell.angle_gamma   90.00
#
_symmetry.space_group_name_H-M   'P 1'
#
loop_
_entity.id
_entity.type
_entity.pdbx_description
1 polymer ?
#
loop_
_entity_poly.entity_id
_entity_poly.type
_entity_poly.pdbx_seq_one_letter_code
_entity_poly.pdbx_strand_id
1 'polypeptide(L)'
;MYYQIRTLPIGLERLDTSFGDVGNLGGFEKKDDTDDELLLQNDKPPLEFRLRNRLVVAKKAKLLLGTVYRLELKRPPLLIALIQRFASLCPWARARWPEWFLPPAEAEFKTEKQAYDVLKPIQGTIVPHFYGEAVYDGSPALILSLIEGETLTHLWRNLPEQVLEQRLKEALRPLTSYGVHYTDAKLDNFMMLNDGRLMVFDFEQVKLGSTRSWKESPNRANVGSVMRGLKMRRQHLNRQQARGGPAWTGPRG
;
A
#
# COMPACT_ATOMS: atom_id res chain seq x y z
N MET A 1 11.82 -14.56 9.51
CA MET A 1 10.39 -14.30 9.29
C MET A 1 10.31 -12.91 8.68
N TYR A 2 9.58 -12.73 7.59
CA TYR A 2 9.54 -11.46 6.84
C TYR A 2 8.18 -10.77 7.04
N TYR A 3 8.22 -9.45 7.18
CA TYR A 3 7.04 -8.61 7.34
C TYR A 3 7.12 -7.43 6.38
N GLN A 4 5.96 -6.84 6.07
CA GLN A 4 5.89 -5.52 5.46
C GLN A 4 5.35 -4.53 6.48
N ILE A 5 5.97 -3.37 6.56
CA ILE A 5 5.52 -2.22 7.34
C ILE A 5 5.10 -1.14 6.35
N ARG A 6 3.84 -0.68 6.47
CA ARG A 6 3.34 0.46 5.72
C ARG A 6 3.28 1.66 6.65
N THR A 7 4.08 2.69 6.37
CA THR A 7 4.09 3.94 7.11
C THR A 7 3.08 4.92 6.53
N LEU A 8 2.58 5.84 7.35
CA LEU A 8 1.93 7.03 6.83
C LEU A 8 2.97 7.93 6.16
N PRO A 9 2.65 8.59 5.02
CA PRO A 9 3.47 9.69 4.55
C PRO A 9 3.41 10.81 5.60
N ILE A 10 4.57 11.20 6.13
CA ILE A 10 4.70 12.46 6.87
C ILE A 10 4.41 13.55 5.84
N GLY A 11 3.41 14.40 6.12
CA GLY A 11 2.82 15.35 5.17
C GLY A 11 3.84 16.00 4.22
N LEU A 12 3.88 15.49 2.99
CA LEU A 12 4.33 16.21 1.81
C LEU A 12 3.10 16.25 0.91
N GLU A 13 2.56 17.45 0.76
CA GLU A 13 1.39 17.74 -0.06
C GLU A 13 1.54 17.06 -1.43
N ARG A 14 0.57 16.22 -1.81
CA ARG A 14 0.38 15.86 -3.21
C ARG A 14 0.05 17.17 -3.92
N LEU A 15 1.01 17.73 -4.65
CA LEU A 15 0.73 18.74 -5.65
C LEU A 15 -0.22 18.13 -6.68
N ASP A 16 -1.49 18.53 -6.61
CA ASP A 16 -2.53 18.22 -7.58
C ASP A 16 -2.15 18.86 -8.93
N THR A 17 -1.53 18.10 -9.82
CA THR A 17 -1.50 18.47 -11.24
C THR A 17 -2.82 18.09 -11.89
N SER A 18 -3.81 18.96 -11.72
CA SER A 18 -4.97 19.01 -12.61
C SER A 18 -4.58 19.77 -13.89
N PHE A 19 -4.80 19.11 -15.02
CA PHE A 19 -4.62 19.67 -16.36
C PHE A 19 -5.83 20.58 -16.69
N GLY A 20 -5.56 21.83 -17.07
CA GLY A 20 -6.55 22.79 -17.57
C GLY A 20 -5.90 24.00 -18.24
N ASP A 21 -5.78 23.91 -19.56
CA ASP A 21 -5.64 24.94 -20.62
C ASP A 21 -4.84 26.27 -20.46
N VAL A 22 -3.78 26.33 -21.28
CA VAL A 22 -3.28 27.39 -22.19
C VAL A 22 -3.60 28.87 -21.91
N GLY A 23 -2.53 29.64 -21.67
CA GLY A 23 -2.49 31.10 -21.82
C GLY A 23 -1.07 31.66 -21.67
N ASN A 24 -0.42 31.91 -22.80
CA ASN A 24 0.92 32.44 -23.02
C ASN A 24 1.17 33.79 -22.29
N LEU A 25 2.39 34.03 -21.76
CA LEU A 25 3.22 35.25 -21.95
C LEU A 25 4.48 35.24 -21.04
N GLY A 26 5.64 35.11 -21.69
CA GLY A 26 6.90 35.85 -21.46
C GLY A 26 7.52 35.99 -20.06
N GLY A 27 8.76 35.49 -19.92
CA GLY A 27 9.67 35.92 -18.85
C GLY A 27 10.84 34.96 -18.64
N PHE A 28 11.94 35.20 -19.35
CA PHE A 28 13.23 34.56 -19.09
C PHE A 28 13.81 35.12 -17.78
N GLU A 29 13.94 34.29 -16.75
CA GLU A 29 14.90 34.50 -15.67
C GLU A 29 15.44 33.14 -15.23
N LYS A 30 16.73 32.91 -15.51
CA LYS A 30 17.50 31.78 -14.98
C LYS A 30 17.57 31.94 -13.46
N LYS A 31 17.09 30.94 -12.73
CA LYS A 31 17.33 30.81 -11.28
C LYS A 31 17.90 29.43 -11.02
N ASP A 32 18.99 29.42 -10.27
CA ASP A 32 20.01 28.37 -10.17
C ASP A 32 19.49 26.98 -9.74
N ASP A 33 20.01 25.96 -10.42
CA ASP A 33 19.75 24.51 -10.27
C ASP A 33 20.41 23.89 -9.02
N THR A 34 20.24 24.46 -7.82
CA THR A 34 20.94 23.93 -6.62
C THR A 34 20.12 23.65 -5.36
N ASP A 35 18.79 23.78 -5.39
CA ASP A 35 17.98 23.62 -4.16
C ASP A 35 17.06 22.38 -4.13
N ASP A 36 16.96 21.59 -5.21
CA ASP A 36 16.13 20.37 -5.26
C ASP A 36 16.89 19.07 -4.88
N GLU A 37 18.18 19.16 -4.54
CA GLU A 37 19.03 18.00 -4.22
C GLU A 37 19.31 17.82 -2.71
N LEU A 38 18.41 18.29 -1.84
CA LEU A 38 18.60 18.26 -0.38
C LEU A 38 17.61 17.40 0.44
N LEU A 39 16.79 16.53 -0.18
CA LEU A 39 15.82 15.69 0.57
C LEU A 39 15.93 14.17 0.39
N LEU A 40 17.13 13.64 0.10
CA LEU A 40 17.39 12.19 0.13
C LEU A 40 18.59 11.79 1.01
N GLN A 41 18.89 12.58 2.05
CA GLN A 41 19.81 12.14 3.10
C GLN A 41 19.10 11.22 4.11
N ASN A 42 19.08 9.91 3.81
CA ASN A 42 19.57 8.86 4.71
C ASN A 42 19.36 7.47 4.08
N ASP A 43 20.46 6.97 3.51
CA ASP A 43 20.57 5.81 2.61
C ASP A 43 20.37 4.42 3.25
N LYS A 44 19.75 4.31 4.43
CA LYS A 44 19.35 3.02 5.00
C LYS A 44 18.04 3.14 5.77
N PRO A 45 16.99 2.39 5.38
CA PRO A 45 15.73 2.39 6.13
C PRO A 45 15.95 1.96 7.59
N PRO A 46 15.26 2.58 8.56
CA PRO A 46 15.49 2.31 9.96
C PRO A 46 15.20 0.84 10.28
N LEU A 47 16.14 0.22 10.96
CA LEU A 47 16.01 -1.18 11.34
C LEU A 47 15.17 -1.36 12.61
N GLU A 48 14.90 -0.27 13.33
CA GLU A 48 14.20 -0.29 14.60
C GLU A 48 12.78 0.24 14.46
N PHE A 49 11.83 -0.45 15.08
CA PHE A 49 10.44 -0.01 15.12
C PHE A 49 9.76 -0.47 16.41
N ARG A 50 8.75 0.25 16.86
CA ARG A 50 8.03 -0.08 18.09
C ARG A 50 6.71 -0.75 17.78
N LEU A 51 6.54 -2.00 18.21
CA LEU A 51 5.25 -2.70 18.23
C LEU A 51 4.64 -2.53 19.62
N ARG A 52 3.68 -1.61 19.76
CA ARG A 52 3.14 -1.19 21.07
C ARG A 52 4.29 -0.78 22.02
N ASN A 53 4.50 -1.53 23.11
CA ASN A 53 5.54 -1.23 24.09
C ASN A 53 6.89 -1.91 23.78
N ARG A 54 6.99 -2.68 22.70
CA ARG A 54 8.18 -3.47 22.36
C ARG A 54 8.99 -2.79 21.26
N LEU A 55 10.29 -2.57 21.49
CA LEU A 55 11.23 -2.25 20.43
C LEU A 55 11.59 -3.54 19.68
N VAL A 56 11.45 -3.53 18.36
CA VAL A 56 11.81 -4.62 17.47
C VAL A 56 12.92 -4.14 16.56
N VAL A 57 13.99 -4.94 16.47
CA VAL A 57 15.14 -4.65 15.62
C VAL A 57 15.18 -5.64 14.45
N ALA A 58 14.96 -5.15 13.25
CA ALA A 58 15.14 -5.86 12.00
C ALA A 58 16.63 -6.07 11.72
N LYS A 59 16.96 -7.20 11.10
CA LYS A 59 18.28 -7.50 10.56
C LYS A 59 18.55 -6.70 9.29
N LYS A 60 17.51 -6.53 8.47
CA LYS A 60 17.54 -5.80 7.21
C LYS A 60 16.20 -5.13 6.98
N ALA A 61 16.25 -3.96 6.37
CA ALA A 61 15.09 -3.25 5.86
C ALA A 61 15.33 -2.94 4.38
N LYS A 62 14.31 -3.08 3.55
CA LYS A 62 14.35 -2.74 2.13
C LYS A 62 13.08 -1.99 1.78
N LEU A 63 13.21 -0.79 1.21
CA LEU A 63 12.08 -0.08 0.63
C LEU A 63 11.57 -0.85 -0.58
N LEU A 64 10.28 -1.19 -0.60
CA LEU A 64 9.65 -1.88 -1.73
C LEU A 64 8.98 -0.89 -2.67
N LEU A 65 8.11 -0.04 -2.12
CA LEU A 65 7.33 0.92 -2.89
C LEU A 65 6.82 2.04 -1.97
N GLY A 66 7.17 3.30 -2.27
CA GLY A 66 6.67 4.46 -1.52
C GLY A 66 6.88 4.32 -0.01
N THR A 67 5.80 4.13 0.73
CA THR A 67 5.78 4.01 2.20
C THR A 67 5.86 2.58 2.74
N VAL A 68 6.15 1.59 1.88
CA VAL A 68 6.20 0.17 2.24
C VAL A 68 7.62 -0.33 2.39
N TYR A 69 7.96 -0.80 3.59
CA TYR A 69 9.26 -1.38 3.95
C TYR A 69 9.15 -2.88 4.20
N ARG A 70 10.01 -3.68 3.56
CA ARG A 70 10.20 -5.10 3.88
C ARG A 70 11.24 -5.23 4.98
N LEU A 71 10.87 -5.90 6.08
CA LEU A 71 11.74 -6.14 7.21
C LEU A 71 12.05 -7.63 7.37
N GLU A 72 13.34 -7.95 7.51
CA GLU A 72 13.82 -9.28 7.92
C GLU A 72 14.10 -9.26 9.43
N LEU A 73 13.29 -9.94 10.25
CA LEU A 73 13.54 -9.97 11.70
C LEU A 73 14.56 -11.06 12.09
N LYS A 74 15.42 -10.77 13.07
CA LYS A 74 16.20 -11.81 13.76
C LYS A 74 15.22 -12.63 14.63
N ARG A 75 15.31 -13.97 14.60
CA ARG A 75 14.57 -14.82 15.55
C ARG A 75 15.02 -14.45 16.96
N PRO A 76 14.12 -14.15 17.91
CA PRO A 76 14.55 -13.92 19.27
C PRO A 76 15.04 -15.25 19.89
N PRO A 77 16.18 -15.26 20.61
CA PRO A 77 16.54 -16.40 21.44
C PRO A 77 15.50 -16.57 22.56
N LEU A 78 15.31 -17.81 23.02
CA LEU A 78 14.29 -18.29 23.97
C LEU A 78 14.14 -17.49 25.29
N LEU A 79 15.08 -16.61 25.62
CA LEU A 79 15.13 -15.79 26.83
C LEU A 79 14.12 -14.62 26.89
N ILE A 80 13.44 -14.27 25.79
CA ILE A 80 12.44 -13.17 25.79
C ILE A 80 11.13 -13.56 26.50
N ALA A 81 10.90 -14.84 26.79
CA ALA A 81 9.72 -15.29 27.55
C ALA A 81 9.71 -14.80 29.02
N LEU A 82 10.85 -14.39 29.58
CA LEU A 82 10.98 -14.08 31.02
C LEU A 82 10.80 -12.60 31.40
N ILE A 83 10.82 -11.67 30.45
CA ILE A 83 10.85 -10.22 30.75
C ILE A 83 9.45 -9.59 30.74
N GLN A 84 8.39 -10.37 30.50
CA GLN A 84 6.98 -9.92 30.55
C GLN A 84 6.51 -9.44 31.94
N ARG A 85 7.32 -9.56 33.00
CA ARG A 85 6.92 -9.25 34.38
C ARG A 85 7.29 -7.86 34.92
N PHE A 86 8.11 -7.05 34.24
CA PHE A 86 8.64 -5.81 34.84
C PHE A 86 8.25 -4.48 34.17
N ALA A 87 7.54 -4.49 33.03
CA ALA A 87 7.24 -3.26 32.27
C ALA A 87 5.90 -2.59 32.61
N SER A 88 5.39 -2.74 33.84
CA SER A 88 4.09 -2.19 34.26
C SER A 88 4.18 -1.02 35.25
N LEU A 89 5.34 -0.35 35.38
CA LEU A 89 5.60 0.54 36.53
C LEU A 89 5.96 2.01 36.24
N CYS A 90 5.77 2.57 35.03
CA CYS A 90 6.09 4.01 34.80
C CYS A 90 5.07 4.77 33.93
N PRO A 91 4.06 5.43 34.52
CA PRO A 91 3.01 6.19 33.82
C PRO A 91 3.38 7.60 33.29
N TRP A 92 4.61 8.09 33.47
CA TRP A 92 4.94 9.51 33.28
C TRP A 92 5.53 9.87 31.90
N ALA A 93 5.66 8.91 30.98
CA ALA A 93 6.27 9.16 29.66
C ALA A 93 5.31 9.75 28.59
N ARG A 94 4.06 10.08 28.93
CA ARG A 94 3.06 10.59 27.97
C ARG A 94 3.00 12.11 27.81
N ALA A 95 3.74 12.87 28.62
CA ALA A 95 3.54 14.33 28.72
C ALA A 95 4.65 15.19 28.08
N ARG A 96 5.52 14.65 27.20
CA ARG A 96 6.73 15.38 26.76
C ARG A 96 6.95 15.54 25.25
N TRP A 97 5.91 15.41 24.40
CA TRP A 97 6.08 15.52 22.95
C TRP A 97 4.87 16.19 22.26
N PRO A 98 4.79 17.54 22.25
CA PRO A 98 3.68 18.28 21.65
C PRO A 98 3.78 18.47 20.12
N GLU A 99 4.83 17.96 19.47
CA GLU A 99 5.12 18.19 18.05
C GLU A 99 4.41 17.19 17.09
N TRP A 100 3.44 16.41 17.60
CA TRP A 100 2.61 15.45 16.86
C TRP A 100 1.28 16.05 16.32
N PHE A 101 1.19 17.37 16.21
CA PHE A 101 -0.03 18.08 15.79
C PHE A 101 0.09 18.67 14.38
N LEU A 102 -0.11 17.82 13.38
CA LEU A 102 -0.60 18.19 12.04
C LEU A 102 -1.72 17.19 11.68
N PRO A 103 -2.93 17.60 11.26
CA PRO A 103 -3.89 16.68 10.67
C PRO A 103 -3.57 16.54 9.17
N PRO A 104 -3.21 15.35 8.65
CA PRO A 104 -4.19 14.53 7.90
C PRO A 104 -3.89 13.00 7.95
N ALA A 105 -4.79 12.14 7.45
CA ALA A 105 -4.69 10.65 7.33
C ALA A 105 -5.09 9.73 8.52
N GLU A 106 -5.44 10.25 9.71
CA GLU A 106 -5.93 9.39 10.83
C GLU A 106 -7.21 8.61 10.44
N ALA A 107 -8.10 9.24 9.64
CA ALA A 107 -9.35 8.61 9.21
C ALA A 107 -9.12 7.46 8.22
N GLU A 108 -8.20 7.62 7.28
CA GLU A 108 -7.81 6.59 6.30
C GLU A 108 -7.12 5.41 6.98
N PHE A 109 -6.19 5.70 7.90
CA PHE A 109 -5.53 4.69 8.72
C PHE A 109 -6.52 3.94 9.62
N LYS A 110 -7.46 4.65 10.24
CA LYS A 110 -8.53 4.05 11.05
C LYS A 110 -9.46 3.19 10.20
N THR A 111 -9.79 3.65 8.99
CA THR A 111 -10.63 2.90 8.04
C THR A 111 -9.94 1.62 7.61
N GLU A 112 -8.66 1.69 7.25
CA GLU A 112 -7.87 0.51 6.88
C GLU A 112 -7.79 -0.51 8.02
N LYS A 113 -7.55 -0.05 9.27
CA LYS A 113 -7.57 -0.93 10.46
C LYS A 113 -8.92 -1.62 10.65
N GLN A 114 -10.01 -0.86 10.58
CA GLN A 114 -11.37 -1.40 10.71
C GLN A 114 -11.68 -2.40 9.59
N ALA A 115 -11.19 -2.16 8.38
CA ALA A 115 -11.31 -3.09 7.27
C ALA A 115 -10.59 -4.41 7.58
N TYR A 116 -9.34 -4.36 8.07
CA TYR A 116 -8.63 -5.59 8.47
C TYR A 116 -9.32 -6.34 9.60
N ASP A 117 -9.94 -5.64 10.55
CA ASP A 117 -10.72 -6.27 11.63
C ASP A 117 -11.96 -7.00 11.10
N VAL A 118 -12.73 -6.36 10.19
CA VAL A 118 -13.90 -6.96 9.53
C VAL A 118 -13.50 -8.14 8.65
N LEU A 119 -12.36 -8.04 7.97
CA LEU A 119 -11.84 -9.04 7.02
C LEU A 119 -10.97 -10.12 7.69
N LYS A 120 -10.89 -10.14 9.02
CA LYS A 120 -10.13 -11.13 9.79
C LYS A 120 -10.35 -12.59 9.34
N PRO A 121 -11.58 -13.03 8.99
CA PRO A 121 -11.80 -14.41 8.55
C PRO A 121 -11.15 -14.78 7.20
N ILE A 122 -10.76 -13.80 6.39
CA ILE A 122 -10.15 -14.02 5.05
C ILE A 122 -8.70 -13.53 4.96
N GLN A 123 -8.11 -13.13 6.08
CA GLN A 123 -6.68 -12.82 6.15
C GLN A 123 -5.83 -14.06 5.85
N GLY A 124 -4.71 -13.85 5.15
CA GLY A 124 -3.81 -14.89 4.65
C GLY A 124 -4.29 -15.59 3.37
N THR A 125 -5.53 -15.34 2.95
CA THR A 125 -6.10 -15.95 1.73
C THR A 125 -6.42 -14.93 0.66
N ILE A 126 -7.22 -13.92 1.00
CA ILE A 126 -7.68 -12.87 0.08
C ILE A 126 -7.03 -11.53 0.40
N VAL A 127 -6.67 -11.32 1.68
CA VAL A 127 -6.02 -10.11 2.16
C VAL A 127 -4.84 -10.47 3.06
N PRO A 128 -3.85 -9.59 3.28
CA PRO A 128 -2.72 -9.88 4.17
C PRO A 128 -3.15 -10.15 5.61
N HIS A 129 -2.32 -10.88 6.36
CA HIS A 129 -2.46 -10.90 7.81
C HIS A 129 -2.10 -9.55 8.39
N PHE A 130 -2.99 -8.99 9.19
CA PHE A 130 -2.74 -7.80 10.00
C PHE A 130 -2.27 -8.20 11.40
N TYR A 131 -1.03 -7.85 11.71
CA TYR A 131 -0.40 -8.19 13.00
C TYR A 131 -0.56 -7.08 14.05
N GLY A 132 -0.97 -5.89 13.64
CA GLY A 132 -1.20 -4.75 14.50
C GLY A 132 -0.41 -3.52 14.08
N GLU A 133 -0.40 -2.54 14.99
CA GLU A 133 0.16 -1.22 14.77
C GLU A 133 1.60 -1.12 15.26
N ALA A 134 2.38 -0.30 14.58
CA ALA A 134 3.74 0.05 14.96
C ALA A 134 3.96 1.56 14.86
N VAL A 135 5.07 2.00 15.46
CA VAL A 135 5.70 3.28 15.14
C VAL A 135 7.01 2.94 14.43
N TYR A 136 7.16 3.39 13.20
CA TYR A 136 8.35 3.21 12.37
C TYR A 136 8.83 4.59 11.94
N ASP A 137 10.07 4.91 12.31
CA ASP A 137 10.68 6.23 12.06
C ASP A 137 9.82 7.41 12.57
N GLY A 138 9.33 7.28 13.81
CA GLY A 138 8.43 8.28 14.40
C GLY A 138 6.99 8.30 13.85
N SER A 139 6.71 7.58 12.76
CA SER A 139 5.39 7.59 12.10
C SER A 139 4.54 6.37 12.45
N PRO A 140 3.21 6.52 12.62
CA PRO A 140 2.30 5.38 12.72
C PRO A 140 2.39 4.47 11.51
N ALA A 141 2.32 3.17 11.74
CA ALA A 141 2.46 2.16 10.71
C ALA A 141 1.64 0.90 10.99
N LEU A 142 1.26 0.18 9.93
CA LEU A 142 0.63 -1.14 10.04
C LEU A 142 1.67 -2.23 9.75
N ILE A 143 1.69 -3.27 10.60
CA ILE A 143 2.46 -4.49 10.34
C ILE A 143 1.56 -5.50 9.65
N LEU A 144 1.94 -5.87 8.43
CA LEU A 144 1.24 -6.87 7.63
C LEU A 144 2.15 -8.06 7.30
N SER A 145 1.57 -9.21 6.96
CA SER A 145 2.33 -10.30 6.34
C SER A 145 2.96 -9.83 5.03
N LEU A 146 4.20 -10.24 4.79
CA LEU A 146 4.80 -10.08 3.49
C LEU A 146 3.94 -10.82 2.45
N ILE A 147 3.61 -10.13 1.37
CA ILE A 147 2.97 -10.73 0.20
C ILE A 147 4.07 -11.04 -0.82
N GLU A 148 4.22 -12.31 -1.17
CA GLU A 148 5.17 -12.73 -2.21
C GLU A 148 4.43 -12.90 -3.53
N GLY A 149 4.79 -12.08 -4.52
CA GLY A 149 4.10 -12.02 -5.80
C GLY A 149 4.49 -10.79 -6.61
N GLU A 150 3.71 -10.53 -7.65
CA GLU A 150 3.89 -9.38 -8.54
C GLU A 150 2.55 -8.65 -8.74
N THR A 151 2.56 -7.32 -8.74
CA THR A 151 1.32 -6.54 -8.84
C THR A 151 0.76 -6.59 -10.25
N LEU A 152 -0.56 -6.39 -10.39
CA LEU A 152 -1.18 -6.34 -11.71
C LEU A 152 -0.64 -5.21 -12.58
N THR A 153 -0.07 -4.15 -11.98
CA THR A 153 0.62 -3.06 -12.71
C THR A 153 1.75 -3.58 -13.60
N HIS A 154 2.41 -4.69 -13.24
CA HIS A 154 3.46 -5.30 -14.05
C HIS A 154 2.93 -6.47 -14.90
N LEU A 155 1.99 -7.25 -14.38
CA LEU A 155 1.51 -8.47 -15.05
C LEU A 155 0.42 -8.25 -16.11
N TRP A 156 -0.23 -7.09 -16.16
CA TRP A 156 -1.42 -6.90 -16.99
C TRP A 156 -1.20 -7.12 -18.49
N ARG A 157 0.03 -7.12 -18.99
CA ARG A 157 0.31 -7.41 -20.42
C ARG A 157 0.19 -8.90 -20.76
N ASN A 158 0.53 -9.76 -19.81
CA ASN A 158 0.77 -11.18 -20.08
C ASN A 158 -0.38 -12.10 -19.60
N LEU A 159 -1.35 -11.55 -18.85
CA LEU A 159 -2.47 -12.33 -18.32
C LEU A 159 -3.64 -12.41 -19.31
N PRO A 160 -4.18 -13.60 -19.62
CA PRO A 160 -5.42 -13.70 -20.40
C PRO A 160 -6.58 -12.95 -19.73
N GLU A 161 -7.43 -12.27 -20.52
CA GLU A 161 -8.51 -11.43 -19.97
C GLU A 161 -9.49 -12.23 -19.10
N GLN A 162 -9.89 -13.42 -19.57
CA GLN A 162 -10.82 -14.30 -18.85
C GLN A 162 -10.25 -14.75 -17.51
N VAL A 163 -8.96 -15.09 -17.48
CA VAL A 163 -8.26 -15.49 -16.25
C VAL A 163 -8.25 -14.33 -15.26
N LEU A 164 -7.86 -13.14 -15.72
CA LEU A 164 -7.80 -11.96 -14.86
C LEU A 164 -9.16 -11.55 -14.31
N GLU A 165 -10.20 -11.54 -15.15
CA GLU A 165 -11.56 -11.25 -14.72
C GLU A 165 -12.03 -12.23 -13.64
N GLN A 166 -11.74 -13.53 -13.83
CA GLN A 166 -12.08 -14.55 -12.86
C GLN A 166 -11.33 -14.34 -11.53
N ARG A 167 -10.02 -14.03 -11.58
CA ARG A 167 -9.25 -13.75 -10.36
C ARG A 167 -9.72 -12.50 -9.62
N LEU A 168 -10.10 -11.45 -10.34
CA LEU A 168 -10.67 -10.24 -9.74
C LEU A 168 -12.01 -10.55 -9.03
N LYS A 169 -12.85 -11.39 -9.63
CA LYS A 169 -14.09 -11.85 -8.99
C LYS A 169 -13.81 -12.67 -7.73
N GLU A 170 -12.85 -13.59 -7.79
CA GLU A 170 -12.44 -14.42 -6.65
C GLU A 170 -11.88 -13.59 -5.49
N ALA A 171 -11.17 -12.51 -5.79
CA ALA A 171 -10.61 -11.61 -4.78
C ALA A 171 -11.65 -10.63 -4.20
N LEU A 172 -12.53 -10.06 -5.03
CA LEU A 172 -13.46 -9.00 -4.60
C LEU A 172 -14.78 -9.53 -4.03
N ARG A 173 -15.24 -10.73 -4.43
CA ARG A 173 -16.48 -11.31 -3.93
C ARG A 173 -16.44 -11.59 -2.41
N PRO A 174 -15.34 -12.11 -1.85
CA PRO A 174 -15.20 -12.24 -0.40
C PRO A 174 -15.34 -10.90 0.34
N LEU A 175 -14.72 -9.82 -0.15
CA LEU A 175 -14.88 -8.48 0.44
C LEU A 175 -16.36 -8.08 0.53
N THR A 176 -17.12 -8.30 -0.54
CA THR A 176 -18.57 -8.08 -0.55
C THR A 176 -19.27 -8.90 0.53
N SER A 177 -18.94 -10.19 0.69
CA SER A 177 -19.62 -11.05 1.68
C SER A 177 -19.45 -10.55 3.13
N TYR A 178 -18.38 -9.81 3.41
CA TYR A 178 -18.13 -9.16 4.70
C TYR A 178 -18.64 -7.70 4.77
N GLY A 179 -19.32 -7.21 3.73
CA GLY A 179 -19.89 -5.87 3.68
C GLY A 179 -18.85 -4.77 3.43
N VAL A 180 -17.76 -5.11 2.75
CA VAL A 180 -16.69 -4.16 2.39
C VAL A 180 -16.78 -3.84 0.91
N HIS A 181 -17.07 -2.58 0.58
CA HIS A 181 -16.91 -2.05 -0.77
C HIS A 181 -15.53 -1.44 -0.90
N TYR A 182 -14.73 -2.00 -1.79
CA TYR A 182 -13.39 -1.56 -2.11
C TYR A 182 -13.44 -0.44 -3.15
N THR A 183 -13.15 0.82 -2.79
CA THR A 183 -13.37 1.95 -3.72
C THR A 183 -12.15 2.26 -4.58
N ASP A 184 -10.94 1.84 -4.17
CA ASP A 184 -9.70 2.13 -4.89
C ASP A 184 -9.16 0.91 -5.67
N ALA A 185 -9.95 0.42 -6.63
CA ALA A 185 -9.60 -0.77 -7.43
C ALA A 185 -8.52 -0.50 -8.51
N LYS A 186 -7.37 0.04 -8.12
CA LYS A 186 -6.20 0.24 -8.98
C LYS A 186 -5.37 -1.05 -9.08
N LEU A 187 -4.59 -1.17 -10.16
CA LEU A 187 -3.83 -2.40 -10.46
C LEU A 187 -2.68 -2.68 -9.48
N ASP A 188 -2.12 -1.64 -8.89
CA ASP A 188 -1.08 -1.72 -7.87
C ASP A 188 -1.61 -2.26 -6.54
N ASN A 189 -2.91 -2.14 -6.27
CA ASN A 189 -3.55 -2.68 -5.06
C ASN A 189 -3.92 -4.17 -5.13
N PHE A 190 -3.56 -4.84 -6.23
CA PHE A 190 -3.75 -6.27 -6.43
C PHE A 190 -2.41 -6.97 -6.66
N MET A 191 -2.08 -7.92 -5.78
CA MET A 191 -0.88 -8.76 -5.91
C MET A 191 -1.27 -10.14 -6.43
N MET A 192 -0.64 -10.58 -7.53
CA MET A 192 -0.73 -11.97 -7.98
C MET A 192 0.31 -12.80 -7.23
N LEU A 193 -0.16 -13.79 -6.48
CA LEU A 193 0.70 -14.72 -5.73
C LEU A 193 1.28 -15.79 -6.67
N ASN A 194 2.34 -16.45 -6.23
CA ASN A 194 2.98 -17.54 -6.97
C ASN A 194 2.05 -18.73 -7.25
N ASP A 195 1.00 -18.92 -6.44
CA ASP A 195 -0.02 -19.95 -6.64
C ASP A 195 -1.18 -19.49 -7.56
N GLY A 196 -1.07 -18.30 -8.16
CA GLY A 196 -2.03 -17.75 -9.10
C GLY A 196 -3.27 -17.11 -8.49
N ARG A 197 -3.33 -16.97 -7.16
CA ARG A 197 -4.40 -16.20 -6.48
C ARG A 197 -4.11 -14.71 -6.51
N LEU A 198 -5.18 -13.90 -6.51
CA LEU A 198 -5.08 -12.46 -6.28
C LEU A 198 -5.33 -12.13 -4.81
N MET A 199 -4.40 -11.38 -4.22
CA MET A 199 -4.54 -10.77 -2.91
C MET A 199 -4.81 -9.28 -3.06
N VAL A 200 -5.79 -8.76 -2.31
CA VAL A 200 -6.14 -7.34 -2.24
C VAL A 200 -5.49 -6.74 -1.00
N PHE A 201 -4.88 -5.58 -1.15
CA PHE A 201 -4.31 -4.82 -0.03
C PHE A 201 -4.59 -3.32 -0.24
N ASP A 202 -4.13 -2.49 0.69
CA ASP A 202 -4.43 -1.05 0.72
C ASP A 202 -5.93 -0.76 0.90
N PHE A 203 -6.39 -0.79 2.16
CA PHE A 203 -7.81 -0.58 2.50
C PHE A 203 -8.10 0.83 3.05
N GLU A 204 -7.25 1.81 2.74
CA GLU A 204 -7.46 3.21 3.15
C GLU A 204 -8.78 3.78 2.59
N GLN A 205 -9.14 3.35 1.39
CA GLN A 205 -10.34 3.75 0.66
C GLN A 205 -11.32 2.57 0.53
N VAL A 206 -12.09 2.35 1.59
CA VAL A 206 -13.22 1.41 1.58
C VAL A 206 -14.48 2.00 2.23
N LYS A 207 -15.63 1.44 1.87
CA LYS A 207 -16.90 1.65 2.57
C LYS A 207 -17.33 0.39 3.30
N LEU A 208 -17.27 0.43 4.62
CA LEU A 208 -17.76 -0.63 5.51
C LEU A 208 -19.29 -0.56 5.60
N GLY A 209 -19.93 -1.69 5.96
CA GLY A 209 -21.40 -1.77 6.07
C GLY A 209 -22.13 -1.73 4.72
N SER A 210 -21.43 -2.00 3.62
CA SER A 210 -22.01 -2.07 2.28
C SER A 210 -22.87 -3.33 2.09
N THR A 211 -23.62 -3.40 0.99
CA THR A 211 -24.38 -4.60 0.62
C THR A 211 -23.49 -5.84 0.60
N ARG A 212 -24.04 -6.96 1.11
CA ARG A 212 -23.40 -8.29 1.08
C ARG A 212 -23.80 -9.11 -0.15
N SER A 213 -24.69 -8.58 -0.99
CA SER A 213 -25.12 -9.21 -2.24
C SER A 213 -24.11 -8.91 -3.35
N TRP A 214 -23.47 -9.95 -3.91
CA TRP A 214 -22.55 -9.78 -5.04
C TRP A 214 -23.22 -9.11 -6.26
N LYS A 215 -24.52 -9.37 -6.48
CA LYS A 215 -25.24 -8.84 -7.64
C LYS A 215 -25.40 -7.31 -7.57
N GLU A 216 -25.61 -6.79 -6.37
CA GLU A 216 -25.80 -5.36 -6.06
C GLU A 216 -24.49 -4.65 -5.68
N SER A 217 -23.43 -5.40 -5.42
CA SER A 217 -22.20 -4.83 -4.87
C SER A 217 -21.44 -3.99 -5.90
N PRO A 218 -21.00 -2.78 -5.54
CA PRO A 218 -20.08 -2.00 -6.37
C PRO A 218 -18.77 -2.74 -6.69
N ASN A 219 -18.32 -3.67 -5.85
CA ASN A 219 -17.15 -4.52 -6.14
C ASN A 219 -17.32 -5.33 -7.44
N ARG A 220 -18.55 -5.70 -7.81
CA ARG A 220 -18.83 -6.34 -9.10
C ARG A 220 -18.61 -5.36 -10.26
N ALA A 221 -19.00 -4.11 -10.10
CA ALA A 221 -18.74 -3.07 -11.09
C ALA A 221 -17.23 -2.77 -11.22
N ASN A 222 -16.48 -2.85 -10.12
CA ASN A 222 -15.03 -2.67 -10.13
C ASN A 222 -14.31 -3.69 -11.02
N VAL A 223 -14.73 -4.95 -11.02
CA VAL A 223 -14.20 -5.96 -11.97
C VAL A 223 -14.32 -5.44 -13.40
N GLY A 224 -15.51 -4.98 -13.79
CA GLY A 224 -15.75 -4.44 -15.13
C GLY A 224 -14.93 -3.17 -15.43
N SER A 225 -14.78 -2.29 -14.45
CA SER A 225 -13.98 -1.06 -14.57
C SER A 225 -12.50 -1.37 -14.82
N VAL A 226 -11.91 -2.25 -13.99
CA VAL A 226 -10.52 -2.69 -14.14
C VAL A 226 -10.29 -3.36 -15.49
N MET A 227 -11.15 -4.32 -15.86
CA MET A 227 -11.03 -5.02 -17.13
C MET A 227 -11.14 -4.08 -18.34
N ARG A 228 -12.04 -3.10 -18.28
CA ARG A 228 -12.19 -2.08 -19.32
C ARG A 228 -10.93 -1.22 -19.45
N GLY A 229 -10.39 -0.74 -18.32
CA GLY A 229 -9.15 0.04 -18.30
C GLY A 229 -7.98 -0.73 -18.91
N LEU A 230 -7.86 -2.02 -18.60
CA LEU A 230 -6.81 -2.89 -19.16
C LEU A 230 -6.96 -3.10 -20.67
N LYS A 231 -8.18 -3.35 -21.14
CA LYS A 231 -8.45 -3.48 -22.57
C LYS A 231 -8.06 -2.22 -23.33
N MET A 232 -8.38 -1.04 -22.81
CA MET A 232 -7.97 0.24 -23.40
C MET A 232 -6.45 0.39 -23.44
N ARG A 233 -5.73 0.06 -22.35
CA ARG A 233 -4.26 0.10 -22.30
C ARG A 233 -3.62 -0.84 -23.33
N ARG A 234 -4.13 -2.07 -23.49
CA ARG A 234 -3.65 -3.02 -24.51
C ARG A 234 -3.89 -2.52 -25.93
N GLN A 235 -5.08 -2.00 -26.22
CA GLN A 235 -5.38 -1.42 -27.53
C GLN A 235 -4.48 -0.22 -27.86
N HIS A 236 -4.19 0.62 -26.87
CA HIS A 236 -3.27 1.74 -27.03
C HIS A 236 -1.85 1.26 -27.34
N LEU A 237 -1.35 0.28 -26.59
CA LEU A 237 -0.03 -0.33 -26.82
C LEU A 237 0.08 -0.95 -28.22
N ASN A 238 -0.91 -1.73 -28.64
CA ASN A 238 -0.93 -2.34 -29.97
C ASN A 238 -0.95 -1.28 -31.08
N ARG A 239 -1.65 -0.16 -30.88
CA ARG A 239 -1.64 0.98 -31.83
C ARG A 239 -0.29 1.66 -31.91
N GLN A 240 0.44 1.81 -30.80
CA GLN A 240 1.79 2.37 -30.81
C GLN A 240 2.76 1.46 -31.58
N GLN A 241 2.70 0.15 -31.33
CA GLN A 241 3.54 -0.84 -32.02
C GLN A 241 3.25 -0.89 -33.53
N ALA A 242 1.97 -0.88 -33.92
CA ALA A 242 1.57 -0.88 -35.34
C ALA A 242 1.99 0.39 -36.10
N ARG A 243 2.21 1.51 -35.40
CA ARG A 243 2.63 2.79 -35.98
C ARG A 243 4.15 2.95 -36.07
N GLY A 244 4.93 1.92 -35.74
CA GLY A 244 6.40 2.01 -35.72
C GLY A 244 6.94 2.97 -34.65
N GLY A 245 6.12 3.30 -33.64
CA GLY A 245 6.57 4.12 -32.51
C GLY A 245 7.68 3.39 -31.73
N PRO A 246 8.64 4.13 -31.13
CA PRO A 246 9.69 3.51 -30.35
C PRO A 246 9.07 2.60 -29.28
N ALA A 247 9.60 1.38 -29.15
CA ALA A 247 9.17 0.46 -28.11
C ALA A 247 9.34 1.18 -26.76
N TRP A 248 8.22 1.42 -26.05
CA TRP A 248 8.27 2.02 -24.73
C TRP A 248 9.03 1.09 -23.79
N THR A 249 10.32 1.36 -23.61
CA THR A 249 11.13 0.80 -22.54
C THR A 249 10.67 1.55 -21.30
N GLY A 250 9.93 0.89 -20.41
CA GLY A 250 9.54 1.49 -19.13
C GLY A 250 10.76 2.03 -18.37
N PRO A 251 10.56 2.74 -17.25
CA PRO A 251 11.67 3.29 -16.48
C PRO A 251 12.68 2.18 -16.18
N ARG A 252 13.90 2.35 -16.69
CA ARG A 252 15.04 1.51 -16.34
C ARG A 252 15.38 1.87 -14.89
N GLY A 253 15.12 0.91 -13.98
CA GLY A 253 15.58 0.98 -12.61
C GLY A 253 17.08 0.77 -12.49
#